data_AF-A0A350EZC6-F1
#
_entry.id   AF-A0A350EZC6-F1
#
_cell.length_a   1.000
_cell.length_b   1.000
_cell.length_c   1.000
_cell.angle_alpha   90.00
_cell.angle_beta   90.00
_cell.angle_gamma   90.00
#
_symmetry.space_group_name_H-M   'P 1'
#
loop_
_entity.id
_entity.type
_entity.pdbx_description
1 polymer ?
#
loop_
_entity_poly.entity_id
_entity_poly.type
_entity_poly.pdbx_seq_one_letter_code
_entity_poly.pdbx_strand_id
1 'polypeptide(L)' 'SAKAAAFFASLPPSAQREFTGWISAAKQEPTRQRRLATTIEMLERGERRNEKYRN' A
#
# COMPACT_ATOMS: atom_id res chain seq x y z
N SER A 1 2.75 10.86 -5.24
CA SER A 1 2.25 10.69 -6.61
C SER A 1 0.74 10.81 -6.65
N ALA A 2 0.19 11.61 -7.57
CA ALA A 2 -1.26 11.78 -7.71
C ALA A 2 -1.95 10.47 -8.16
N LYS A 3 -1.29 9.68 -9.02
CA LYS A 3 -1.81 8.39 -9.52
C LYS A 3 -1.97 7.36 -8.40
N ALA A 4 -0.94 7.19 -7.57
CA ALA A 4 -0.98 6.29 -6.42
C ALA A 4 -2.09 6.67 -5.44
N ALA A 5 -2.25 7.97 -5.14
CA ALA A 5 -3.28 8.46 -4.23
C ALA A 5 -4.70 8.20 -4.77
N ALA A 6 -4.93 8.45 -6.06
CA ALA A 6 -6.21 8.20 -6.70
C ALA A 6 -6.57 6.69 -6.72
N PHE A 7 -5.59 5.83 -7.04
CA PHE A 7 -5.79 4.39 -7.00
C PHE A 7 -6.03 3.89 -5.57
N PHE A 8 -5.28 4.38 -4.59
CA PHE A 8 -5.50 4.04 -3.18
C PHE A 8 -6.90 4.43 -2.70
N ALA A 9 -7.39 5.61 -3.09
CA ALA A 9 -8.73 6.07 -2.74
C ALA A 9 -9.85 5.24 -3.39
N SER A 10 -9.59 4.62 -4.55
CA SER A 10 -10.56 3.73 -5.21
C SER A 10 -10.55 2.30 -4.66
N LEU A 11 -9.54 1.94 -3.84
CA LEU A 11 -9.50 0.63 -3.19
C LEU A 11 -10.61 0.48 -2.14
N PRO A 12 -11.15 -0.73 -1.95
CA PRO A 12 -12.07 -1.00 -0.86
C PRO A 12 -11.39 -0.77 0.51
N PRO A 13 -12.15 -0.42 1.56
CA PRO A 13 -11.59 -0.13 2.88
C PRO A 13 -10.70 -1.26 3.45
N SER A 14 -10.99 -2.52 3.13
CA SER A 14 -10.15 -3.65 3.51
C SER A 14 -8.75 -3.57 2.91
N ALA A 15 -8.63 -3.32 1.61
CA ALA A 15 -7.34 -3.20 0.92
C ALA A 15 -6.57 -1.96 1.39
N GLN A 16 -7.24 -0.85 1.70
CA GLN A 16 -6.60 0.32 2.32
C GLN A 16 -6.02 -0.02 3.71
N ARG A 17 -6.76 -0.80 4.52
CA ARG A 17 -6.30 -1.27 5.84
C ARG A 17 -5.08 -2.19 5.75
N GLU A 18 -4.98 -2.99 4.69
CA GLU A 18 -3.81 -3.86 4.48
C GLU A 18 -2.53 -3.05 4.28
N PHE A 19 -2.57 -2.04 3.41
CA PHE A 19 -1.41 -1.16 3.18
C PHE A 19 -1.07 -0.35 4.42
N THR A 20 -2.07 0.29 5.05
CA THR A 20 -1.85 1.10 6.27
C THR A 20 -1.34 0.26 7.43
N GLY A 21 -1.87 -0.95 7.63
CA GLY A 21 -1.41 -1.91 8.62
C GLY A 21 0.02 -2.39 8.34
N TRP A 22 0.34 -2.70 7.08
CA TRP A 22 1.70 -3.11 6.69
C TRP A 22 2.72 -1.99 6.93
N ILE A 23 2.41 -0.75 6.56
CA ILE A 23 3.28 0.41 6.83
C ILE A 23 3.42 0.63 8.34
N SER A 24 2.31 0.64 9.08
CA SER A 24 2.30 0.94 10.52
C SER A 24 2.93 -0.14 11.38
N ALA A 25 2.96 -1.39 10.91
CA ALA A 25 3.65 -2.49 11.59
C ALA A 25 5.18 -2.32 11.63
N ALA A 26 5.76 -1.41 10.83
CA ALA A 26 7.19 -1.10 10.91
C ALA A 26 7.47 -0.22 12.14
N LYS A 27 8.18 -0.78 13.13
CA LYS A 27 8.59 -0.04 14.34
C LYS A 27 9.66 1.02 14.08
N GLN A 28 10.51 0.79 13.08
CA GLN A 28 11.61 1.68 12.71
C GLN A 28 11.18 2.63 11.61
N GLU A 29 11.48 3.92 11.80
CA GLU A 29 11.15 4.97 10.83
C GLU A 29 11.73 4.72 9.43
N PRO A 30 13.02 4.33 9.27
CA PRO A 30 13.56 4.00 7.94
C PRO A 30 12.80 2.86 7.24
N THR A 31 12.32 1.89 8.01
CA THR A 31 11.54 0.77 7.48
C THR A 31 10.13 1.20 7.09
N ARG A 32 9.51 2.11 7.85
CA ARG A 32 8.22 2.71 7.51
C ARG A 32 8.31 3.48 6.18
N GLN A 33 9.35 4.29 6.00
CA GLN A 33 9.58 5.05 4.77
C GLN A 33 9.81 4.15 3.56
N ARG A 34 10.61 3.07 3.70
CA ARG A 34 10.78 2.08 2.64
C ARG A 34 9.45 1.42 2.25
N ARG A 35 8.63 1.02 3.22
CA ARG A 35 7.31 0.43 2.96
C ARG A 35 6.35 1.43 2.30
N LEU A 36 6.42 2.70 2.67
CA LEU A 36 5.64 3.75 2.02
C LEU A 36 6.05 3.92 0.55
N ALA A 37 7.35 3.98 0.26
CA ALA A 37 7.87 4.06 -1.10
C ALA A 37 7.42 2.85 -1.94
N THR A 38 7.60 1.62 -1.42
CA THR A 38 7.11 0.41 -2.09
C THR A 38 5.59 0.43 -2.30
N THR A 39 4.82 0.92 -1.33
CA THR A 39 3.37 1.07 -1.47
C THR A 39 3.02 2.01 -2.63
N ILE A 40 3.70 3.15 -2.74
CA ILE A 40 3.49 4.09 -3.85
C ILE A 40 3.79 3.41 -5.19
N GLU A 41 4.92 2.71 -5.33
CA GLU A 41 5.27 1.97 -6.56
C GLU A 41 4.21 0.93 -6.94
N MET A 42 3.71 0.15 -5.97
CA MET A 42 2.64 -0.84 -6.21
C MET A 42 1.34 -0.17 -6.66
N LEU A 43 0.94 0.91 -6.00
CA LEU A 43 -0.29 1.64 -6.33
C LEU A 43 -0.19 2.32 -7.71
N GLU A 44 0.99 2.79 -8.11
CA GLU A 44 1.22 3.32 -9.47
C GLU A 44 1.08 2.25 -10.55
N ARG A 45 1.40 1.00 -10.22
CA ARG A 45 1.20 -0.18 -11.08
C ARG A 45 -0.23 -0.70 -11.05
N GLY A 46 -1.09 -0.18 -10.16
CA GLY A 46 -2.47 -0.65 -10.00
C GLY A 46 -2.58 -1.99 -9.27
N GLU A 47 -1.56 -2.37 -8.51
CA GLU A 47 -1.50 -3.63 -7.79
C GLU A 47 -2.06 -3.50 -6.36
N ARG A 48 -2.74 -4.54 -5.88
CA ARG A 48 -3.14 -4.66 -4.46
C ARG A 48 -2.14 -5.52 -3.71
N ARG A 49 -1.88 -5.21 -2.44
CA ARG A 49 -0.88 -5.91 -1.62
C ARG A 49 -1.11 -7.42 -1.56
N ASN A 50 -2.35 -7.86 -1.40
CA ASN A 50 -2.72 -9.26 -1.21
C ASN A 50 -3.29 -9.96 -2.44
N GLU A 51 -3.23 -9.37 -3.64
CA GLU A 51 -3.88 -9.95 -4.83
C GLU A 51 -3.41 -11.38 -5.12
N LYS A 52 -2.14 -11.68 -4.83
CA LYS A 52 -1.55 -13.02 -5.02
C LYS A 52 -2.23 -14.13 -4.19
N TYR A 53 -2.91 -13.79 -3.10
CA TYR A 53 -3.59 -14.75 -2.21
C TYR A 53 -5.10 -14.80 -2.42
N ARG A 54 -5.64 -14.14 -3.46
CA ARG A 54 -7.08 -14.06 -3.76
C ARG A 54 -7.59 -15.23 -4.62
N ASN A 55 -6.90 -16.37 -4.64
CA ASN A 55 -7.28 -17.59 -5.36
C ASN A 55 -8.04 -18.55 -4.46
#